data_AF-A0A2K0A614-F1
#
_entry.id   AF-A0A2K0A614-F1
#
_cell.length_a   1.000
_cell.length_b   1.000
_cell.length_c   1.000
_cell.angle_alpha   90.00
_cell.angle_beta   90.00
_cell.angle_gamma   90.00
#
_symmetry.space_group_name_H-M   'P 1'
#
loop_
_entity.id
_entity.type
_entity.pdbx_description
1 polymer ?
#
loop_
_entity_poly.entity_id
_entity_poly.type
_entity_poly.pdbx_seq_one_letter_code
_entity_poly.pdbx_strand_id
1 'polypeptide(L)'
;MIAIILALVVLLIVLGVLFNVKWLLNLRMFITTIILCMLISVLNLLTMTLPTTLIIIMIITMGGLLVKHNHLFSLQKGQTFLNKMTKLLILGVLFTSILAYLSTMPIPIINGVFLWLTMIAISTCYALLLYMSWSSALGRISTHKQYDLIMVLGAGIFTEKVTPMLAERLNRALSVYQHQTDKCKIIVSGGQGPDEPISEALAMQRYLIQHGVPQSSIIMESQSANTFENFYYSKKGIHNLYLNSPNILCVTSQFHILRGMKLAHTNRMKVDGIGSHTPYHFFDVALVRDFLALMYQYKLLLTIYFAVLFFASLFILF
;
A
#
# COMPACT_ATOMS: atom_id res chain seq x y z
N MET A 1 26.70 -15.87 -5.69
CA MET A 1 25.79 -16.55 -6.65
C MET A 1 24.32 -16.51 -6.19
N ILE A 2 23.98 -16.99 -4.98
CA ILE A 2 22.59 -17.03 -4.48
C ILE A 2 21.91 -15.64 -4.48
N ALA A 3 22.56 -14.60 -3.93
CA ALA A 3 22.01 -13.25 -3.89
C ALA A 3 21.66 -12.68 -5.28
N ILE A 4 22.43 -13.05 -6.31
CA ILE A 4 22.19 -12.63 -7.70
C ILE A 4 20.94 -13.32 -8.26
N ILE A 5 20.80 -14.63 -8.03
CA ILE A 5 19.62 -15.40 -8.46
C ILE A 5 18.35 -14.82 -7.82
N LEU A 6 18.38 -14.55 -6.51
CA LEU A 6 17.26 -13.92 -5.81
C LEU A 6 16.94 -12.53 -6.38
N ALA A 7 17.97 -11.74 -6.69
CA ALA A 7 17.79 -10.41 -7.28
C ALA A 7 17.15 -10.49 -8.68
N LEU A 8 17.50 -11.48 -9.50
CA LEU A 8 16.84 -11.72 -10.80
C LEU A 8 15.35 -12.04 -10.63
N VAL A 9 14.98 -12.85 -9.63
CA VAL A 9 13.57 -13.13 -9.32
C VAL A 9 12.84 -11.85 -8.91
N VAL A 10 13.44 -11.05 -8.02
CA VAL A 10 12.87 -9.75 -7.61
C VAL A 10 12.70 -8.83 -8.82
N LEU A 11 13.71 -8.75 -9.71
CA LEU A 11 13.65 -7.93 -10.92
C LEU A 11 12.49 -8.35 -11.82
N LEU A 12 12.31 -9.65 -12.08
CA LEU A 12 11.20 -10.15 -12.90
C LEU A 12 9.84 -9.81 -12.31
N ILE A 13 9.68 -9.95 -10.98
CA ILE A 13 8.45 -9.57 -10.29
C ILE A 13 8.22 -8.06 -10.44
N VAL A 14 9.22 -7.23 -10.16
CA VAL A 14 9.13 -5.77 -10.25
C VAL A 14 8.75 -5.31 -11.66
N LEU A 15 9.37 -5.88 -12.70
CA LEU A 15 9.03 -5.59 -14.08
C LEU A 15 7.56 -5.98 -14.36
N GLY A 16 7.12 -7.16 -13.92
CA GLY A 16 5.74 -7.57 -14.04
C GLY A 16 4.76 -6.61 -13.35
N VAL A 17 5.11 -6.08 -12.17
CA VAL A 17 4.30 -5.06 -11.47
C VAL A 17 4.27 -3.74 -12.25
N LEU A 18 5.40 -3.30 -12.81
CA LEU A 18 5.44 -2.10 -13.65
C LEU A 18 4.50 -2.23 -14.86
N PHE A 19 4.41 -3.41 -15.47
CA PHE A 19 3.50 -3.74 -16.56
C PHE A 19 2.09 -4.19 -16.12
N ASN A 20 1.74 -4.06 -14.83
CA ASN A 20 0.41 -4.38 -14.27
C ASN A 20 -0.02 -5.87 -14.43
N VAL A 21 0.92 -6.81 -14.36
CA VAL A 21 0.62 -8.25 -14.44
C VAL A 21 -0.23 -8.69 -13.24
N LYS A 22 -1.53 -8.95 -13.47
CA LYS A 22 -2.56 -9.08 -12.43
C LYS A 22 -2.24 -10.08 -11.30
N TRP A 23 -1.68 -11.25 -11.63
CA TRP A 23 -1.41 -12.28 -10.61
C TRP A 23 -0.28 -11.88 -9.63
N LEU A 24 0.55 -10.90 -9.98
CA LEU A 24 1.56 -10.31 -9.09
C LEU A 24 0.98 -9.25 -8.13
N LEU A 25 -0.20 -8.71 -8.43
CA LEU A 25 -0.78 -7.56 -7.75
C LEU A 25 -1.62 -7.98 -6.54
N ASN A 26 -0.96 -8.62 -5.57
CA ASN A 26 -1.59 -9.00 -4.32
C ASN A 26 -0.62 -8.86 -3.13
N LEU A 27 -1.19 -8.85 -1.92
CA LEU A 27 -0.44 -8.69 -0.67
C LEU A 27 0.62 -9.78 -0.47
N ARG A 28 0.34 -11.03 -0.87
CA ARG A 28 1.30 -12.12 -0.68
C ARG A 28 2.55 -11.88 -1.53
N MET A 29 2.38 -11.54 -2.80
CA MET A 29 3.50 -11.26 -3.70
C MET A 29 4.31 -10.04 -3.26
N PHE A 30 3.66 -8.98 -2.78
CA PHE A 30 4.34 -7.84 -2.19
C PHE A 30 5.24 -8.26 -1.00
N ILE A 31 4.68 -8.97 -0.02
CA ILE A 31 5.43 -9.40 1.18
C ILE A 31 6.53 -10.42 0.82
N THR A 32 6.27 -11.36 -0.09
CA THR A 32 7.31 -12.28 -0.59
C THR A 32 8.47 -11.49 -1.21
N THR A 33 8.19 -10.46 -2.00
CA THR A 33 9.24 -9.62 -2.61
C THR A 33 10.05 -8.88 -1.54
N ILE A 34 9.39 -8.36 -0.50
CA ILE A 34 10.06 -7.75 0.66
C ILE A 34 11.00 -8.74 1.35
N ILE A 35 10.54 -9.98 1.59
CA ILE A 35 11.36 -11.03 2.22
C ILE A 35 12.56 -11.39 1.34
N LEU A 36 12.40 -11.48 0.02
CA LEU A 36 13.50 -11.73 -0.90
C LEU A 36 14.55 -10.61 -0.83
N CYS A 37 14.13 -9.34 -0.84
CA CYS A 37 15.05 -8.20 -0.68
C CYS A 37 15.75 -8.21 0.69
N MET A 38 15.05 -8.58 1.76
CA MET A 38 15.64 -8.73 3.10
C MET A 38 16.71 -9.82 3.10
N LEU A 39 16.43 -10.97 2.48
CA LEU A 39 17.39 -12.08 2.36
C LEU A 39 18.62 -11.68 1.53
N ILE A 40 18.43 -10.98 0.41
CA ILE A 40 19.55 -10.44 -0.39
C ILE A 40 20.39 -9.49 0.46
N SER A 41 19.76 -8.64 1.27
CA SER A 41 20.47 -7.69 2.14
C SER A 41 21.28 -8.40 3.22
N VAL A 42 20.72 -9.44 3.87
CA VAL A 42 21.44 -10.26 4.86
C VAL A 42 22.60 -11.01 4.22
N LEU A 43 22.38 -11.63 3.05
CA LEU A 43 23.44 -12.37 2.35
C LEU A 43 24.62 -11.45 1.97
N ASN A 44 24.33 -10.25 1.46
CA ASN A 44 25.36 -9.27 1.12
C ASN A 44 26.12 -8.79 2.35
N LEU A 45 25.41 -8.51 3.45
CA LEU A 45 26.02 -8.16 4.72
C LEU A 45 26.98 -9.26 5.19
N LEU A 46 26.52 -10.53 5.23
CA LEU A 46 27.34 -11.68 5.64
C LEU A 46 28.55 -11.94 4.73
N THR A 47 28.53 -11.48 3.48
CA THR A 47 29.66 -11.62 2.53
C THR A 47 30.52 -10.36 2.43
N MET A 48 30.30 -9.35 3.27
CA MET A 48 30.97 -8.04 3.21
C MET A 48 30.83 -7.32 1.86
N THR A 49 29.72 -7.55 1.17
CA THR A 49 29.43 -6.90 -0.12
C THR A 49 28.29 -5.91 0.03
N LEU A 50 28.33 -4.85 -0.79
CA LEU A 50 27.19 -3.95 -0.91
C LEU A 50 26.07 -4.64 -1.72
N PRO A 51 24.79 -4.45 -1.37
CA PRO A 51 23.66 -4.99 -2.13
C PRO A 51 23.42 -4.20 -3.43
N THR A 52 24.43 -4.14 -4.31
CA THR A 52 24.42 -3.37 -5.57
C THR A 52 23.30 -3.81 -6.51
N THR A 53 22.94 -5.09 -6.50
CA THR A 53 21.82 -5.61 -7.28
C THR A 53 20.48 -5.01 -6.86
N LEU A 54 20.25 -4.77 -5.56
CA LEU A 54 19.05 -4.09 -5.08
C LEU A 54 19.05 -2.61 -5.47
N ILE A 55 20.20 -1.95 -5.45
CA ILE A 55 20.34 -0.55 -5.90
C ILE A 55 19.99 -0.44 -7.40
N ILE A 56 20.48 -1.36 -8.23
CA ILE A 56 20.14 -1.42 -9.66
C ILE A 56 18.62 -1.61 -9.83
N ILE A 57 18.01 -2.55 -9.09
CA ILE A 57 16.56 -2.78 -9.14
C ILE A 57 15.79 -1.53 -8.71
N MET A 58 16.26 -0.79 -7.69
CA MET A 58 15.65 0.46 -7.28
C MET A 58 15.71 1.51 -8.39
N ILE A 59 16.85 1.67 -9.06
CA ILE A 59 17.00 2.60 -10.19
C ILE A 59 16.05 2.23 -11.33
N ILE A 60 15.98 0.94 -11.69
CA ILE A 60 15.05 0.44 -12.72
C ILE A 60 13.60 0.69 -12.31
N THR A 61 13.24 0.41 -11.06
CA THR A 61 11.88 0.62 -10.54
C THR A 61 11.50 2.09 -10.57
N MET A 62 12.40 2.97 -10.12
CA MET A 62 12.19 4.41 -10.11
C MET A 62 12.03 4.96 -11.53
N GLY A 63 12.97 4.62 -12.44
CA GLY A 63 12.89 5.01 -13.85
C GLY A 63 11.61 4.52 -14.51
N GLY A 64 11.23 3.25 -14.28
CA GLY A 64 9.99 2.67 -14.77
C GLY A 64 8.74 3.40 -14.26
N LEU A 65 8.71 3.81 -12.99
CA LEU A 65 7.62 4.61 -12.43
C LEU A 65 7.54 6.02 -13.03
N LEU A 66 8.69 6.68 -13.24
CA LEU A 66 8.73 8.00 -13.87
C LEU A 66 8.26 7.96 -15.33
N VAL A 67 8.65 6.93 -16.09
CA VAL A 67 8.18 6.70 -17.46
C VAL A 67 6.67 6.41 -17.46
N LYS A 68 6.20 5.51 -16.60
CA LYS A 68 4.79 5.10 -16.50
C LYS A 68 3.85 6.26 -16.11
N HIS A 69 4.37 7.24 -15.38
CA HIS A 69 3.63 8.42 -14.93
C HIS A 69 4.27 9.72 -15.44
N ASN A 70 4.74 9.72 -16.67
CA ASN A 70 5.36 10.90 -17.30
C ASN A 70 4.42 12.12 -17.35
N HIS A 71 3.10 11.91 -17.36
CA HIS A 71 2.09 12.97 -17.30
C HIS A 71 2.16 13.79 -16.01
N LEU A 72 2.80 13.30 -14.95
CA LEU A 72 3.03 14.07 -13.73
C LEU A 72 3.90 15.31 -13.97
N PHE A 73 4.79 15.27 -14.98
CA PHE A 73 5.64 16.40 -15.32
C PHE A 73 4.88 17.54 -16.00
N SER A 74 3.71 17.28 -16.61
CA SER A 74 2.89 18.34 -17.23
C SER A 74 1.84 18.93 -16.28
N LEU A 75 1.50 18.23 -15.19
CA LEU A 75 0.50 18.68 -14.22
C LEU A 75 1.15 19.43 -13.05
N GLN A 76 0.73 20.66 -12.76
CA GLN A 76 1.26 21.46 -11.63
C GLN A 76 1.18 20.71 -10.28
N LYS A 77 0.05 20.05 -10.01
CA LYS A 77 -0.13 19.21 -8.81
C LYS A 77 0.76 17.97 -8.83
N GLY A 78 1.02 17.41 -10.01
CA GLY A 78 1.94 16.28 -10.22
C GLY A 78 3.39 16.66 -9.96
N GLN A 79 3.85 17.80 -10.49
CA GLN A 79 5.18 18.35 -10.23
C GLN A 79 5.39 18.64 -8.74
N THR A 80 4.38 19.19 -8.06
CA THR A 80 4.46 19.43 -6.61
C THR A 80 4.64 18.11 -5.84
N PHE A 81 3.88 17.07 -6.20
CA PHE A 81 4.04 15.73 -5.65
C PHE A 81 5.45 15.16 -5.91
N LEU A 82 5.93 15.22 -7.15
CA LEU A 82 7.27 14.76 -7.54
C LEU A 82 8.35 15.49 -6.74
N ASN A 83 8.28 16.82 -6.61
CA ASN A 83 9.24 17.62 -5.84
C ASN A 83 9.31 17.19 -4.38
N LYS A 84 8.17 16.92 -3.74
CA LYS A 84 8.13 16.42 -2.36
C LYS A 84 8.73 15.02 -2.24
N MET A 85 8.44 14.12 -3.18
CA MET A 85 9.01 12.77 -3.21
C MET A 85 10.51 12.76 -3.49
N THR A 86 10.98 13.61 -4.39
CA THR A 86 12.42 13.79 -4.65
C THR A 86 13.13 14.35 -3.42
N LYS A 87 12.55 15.32 -2.71
CA LYS A 87 13.11 15.80 -1.42
C LYS A 87 13.20 14.69 -0.38
N LEU A 88 12.15 13.88 -0.24
CA LEU A 88 12.15 12.73 0.67
C LEU A 88 13.24 11.70 0.29
N LEU A 89 13.40 11.41 -1.00
CA LEU A 89 14.44 10.52 -1.51
C LEU A 89 15.84 11.07 -1.21
N ILE A 90 16.10 12.34 -1.51
CA ILE A 90 17.39 13.00 -1.24
C ILE A 90 17.70 12.93 0.25
N LEU A 91 16.74 13.27 1.12
CA LEU A 91 16.93 13.19 2.57
C LEU A 91 17.23 11.76 3.02
N GLY A 92 16.53 10.77 2.48
CA GLY A 92 16.76 9.35 2.80
C GLY A 92 18.15 8.86 2.34
N VAL A 93 18.60 9.27 1.15
CA VAL A 93 19.95 8.96 0.65
C VAL A 93 21.01 9.63 1.52
N LEU A 94 20.89 10.92 1.81
CA LEU A 94 21.83 11.64 2.68
C LEU A 94 21.91 11.01 4.07
N PHE A 95 20.76 10.72 4.68
CA PHE A 95 20.69 10.04 5.97
C PHE A 95 21.40 8.68 5.95
N THR A 96 21.13 7.87 4.91
CA THR A 96 21.77 6.56 4.74
C THR A 96 23.28 6.68 4.51
N SER A 97 23.72 7.65 3.70
CA SER A 97 25.15 7.90 3.45
C SER A 97 25.88 8.37 4.71
N ILE A 98 25.24 9.20 5.54
CA ILE A 98 25.81 9.60 6.84
C ILE A 98 25.98 8.38 7.76
N LEU A 99 24.96 7.53 7.88
CA LEU A 99 25.08 6.30 8.67
C LEU A 99 26.17 5.37 8.15
N ALA A 100 26.27 5.20 6.82
CA ALA A 100 27.30 4.38 6.19
C ALA A 100 28.71 4.95 6.40
N TYR A 101 28.86 6.28 6.43
CA TYR A 101 30.14 6.91 6.76
C TYR A 101 30.49 6.68 8.24
N LEU A 102 29.53 6.84 9.15
CA LEU A 102 29.75 6.58 10.57
C LEU A 102 30.06 5.10 10.87
N SER A 103 29.59 4.17 10.03
CA SER A 103 29.99 2.76 10.08
C SER A 103 31.39 2.48 9.51
N THR A 104 32.23 3.50 9.29
CA THR A 104 33.66 3.30 8.97
C THR A 104 34.57 3.70 10.12
N MET A 105 33.99 4.21 11.22
CA MET A 105 34.75 4.64 12.39
C MET A 105 35.46 3.44 13.04
N PRO A 106 36.71 3.58 13.53
CA PRO A 106 37.53 2.49 14.06
C PRO A 106 37.14 2.06 15.49
N ILE A 107 35.85 2.13 15.83
CA ILE A 107 35.30 1.72 17.12
C ILE A 107 34.31 0.58 16.86
N PRO A 108 34.69 -0.69 17.13
CA PRO A 108 33.97 -1.87 16.61
C PRO A 108 32.46 -1.90 16.93
N ILE A 109 32.08 -1.62 18.19
CA ILE A 109 30.67 -1.62 18.61
C ILE A 109 29.89 -0.50 17.91
N ILE A 110 30.46 0.71 17.86
CA ILE A 110 29.82 1.89 17.25
C ILE A 110 29.63 1.67 15.75
N ASN A 111 30.66 1.14 15.07
CA ASN A 111 30.58 0.79 13.67
C ASN A 111 29.44 -0.20 13.40
N GLY A 112 29.35 -1.29 14.18
CA GLY A 112 28.33 -2.31 13.98
C GLY A 112 26.91 -1.79 14.15
N VAL A 113 26.69 -0.88 15.12
CA VAL A 113 25.40 -0.19 15.29
C VAL A 113 25.08 0.69 14.07
N PHE A 114 26.03 1.48 13.56
CA PHE A 114 25.79 2.31 12.39
C PHE A 114 25.60 1.50 11.10
N LEU A 115 26.30 0.37 10.95
CA LEU A 115 26.09 -0.56 9.85
C LEU A 115 24.69 -1.18 9.91
N TRP A 116 24.26 -1.60 11.10
CA TRP A 116 22.90 -2.09 11.35
C TRP A 116 21.83 -1.05 10.96
N LEU A 117 21.99 0.19 11.41
CA LEU A 117 21.09 1.30 11.07
C LEU A 117 21.11 1.62 9.56
N THR A 118 22.28 1.56 8.93
CA THR A 118 22.44 1.74 7.47
C THR A 118 21.63 0.68 6.71
N MET A 119 21.72 -0.58 7.12
CA MET A 119 20.98 -1.68 6.49
C MET A 119 19.47 -1.52 6.68
N ILE A 120 19.00 -1.07 7.85
CA ILE A 120 17.59 -0.73 8.07
C ILE A 120 17.15 0.43 7.15
N ALA A 121 17.96 1.48 7.03
CA ALA A 121 17.66 2.64 6.21
C ALA A 121 17.55 2.28 4.70
N ILE A 122 18.53 1.55 4.16
CA ILE A 122 18.49 1.02 2.78
C ILE A 122 17.24 0.17 2.59
N SER A 123 16.94 -0.71 3.55
CA SER A 123 15.80 -1.61 3.47
C SER A 123 14.46 -0.92 3.48
N THR A 124 14.35 0.16 4.25
CA THR A 124 13.18 1.02 4.27
C THR A 124 13.00 1.74 2.94
N CYS A 125 14.09 2.24 2.33
CA CYS A 125 14.05 2.92 1.04
C CYS A 125 13.57 2.01 -0.10
N TYR A 126 14.12 0.79 -0.24
CA TYR A 126 13.62 -0.11 -1.28
C TYR A 126 12.19 -0.59 -0.99
N ALA A 127 11.84 -0.83 0.27
CA ALA A 127 10.50 -1.31 0.64
C ALA A 127 9.42 -0.27 0.33
N LEU A 128 9.70 1.01 0.61
CA LEU A 128 8.84 2.12 0.22
C LEU A 128 8.70 2.20 -1.30
N LEU A 129 9.79 2.10 -2.06
CA LEU A 129 9.74 2.15 -3.53
C LEU A 129 8.91 0.99 -4.12
N LEU A 130 9.06 -0.22 -3.59
CA LEU A 130 8.22 -1.37 -3.96
C LEU A 130 6.75 -1.09 -3.62
N TYR A 131 6.47 -0.50 -2.46
CA TYR A 131 5.11 -0.11 -2.08
C TYR A 131 4.50 0.90 -3.06
N MET A 132 5.26 1.91 -3.46
CA MET A 132 4.85 2.87 -4.50
C MET A 132 4.54 2.16 -5.82
N SER A 133 5.36 1.18 -6.21
CA SER A 133 5.17 0.40 -7.44
C SER A 133 3.88 -0.44 -7.41
N TRP A 134 3.63 -1.17 -6.33
CA TRP A 134 2.37 -1.91 -6.16
C TRP A 134 1.16 -0.97 -6.09
N SER A 135 1.25 0.12 -5.33
CA SER A 135 0.17 1.12 -5.26
C SER A 135 -0.15 1.68 -6.64
N SER A 136 0.86 1.98 -7.46
CA SER A 136 0.73 2.46 -8.83
C SER A 136 0.01 1.44 -9.73
N ALA A 137 0.36 0.15 -9.61
CA ALA A 137 -0.24 -0.91 -10.40
C ALA A 137 -1.67 -1.24 -9.97
N LEU A 138 -1.93 -1.33 -8.66
CA LEU A 138 -3.25 -1.64 -8.07
C LEU A 138 -4.30 -0.56 -8.41
N GLY A 139 -3.89 0.70 -8.56
CA GLY A 139 -4.78 1.78 -9.01
C GLY A 139 -5.21 1.71 -10.47
N ARG A 140 -4.57 0.87 -11.29
CA ARG A 140 -4.85 0.73 -12.73
C ARG A 140 -5.51 -0.59 -13.11
N ILE A 141 -5.78 -1.47 -12.14
CA ILE A 141 -6.47 -2.74 -12.39
C ILE A 141 -7.92 -2.47 -12.76
N SER A 142 -8.42 -3.10 -13.83
CA SER A 142 -9.84 -3.28 -14.10
C SER A 142 -10.29 -4.71 -13.83
N THR A 143 -11.56 -4.86 -13.46
CA THR A 143 -12.21 -6.15 -13.24
C THR A 143 -13.51 -6.21 -14.03
N HIS A 144 -13.75 -7.36 -14.67
CA HIS A 144 -15.01 -7.70 -15.34
C HIS A 144 -15.71 -8.87 -14.61
N LYS A 145 -15.20 -9.24 -13.44
CA LYS A 145 -15.80 -10.28 -12.60
C LYS A 145 -17.14 -9.77 -12.06
N GLN A 146 -18.10 -10.69 -11.94
CA GLN A 146 -19.38 -10.42 -11.29
C GLN A 146 -19.23 -10.55 -9.77
N TYR A 147 -19.81 -9.60 -9.04
CA TYR A 147 -19.79 -9.50 -7.59
C TYR A 147 -21.22 -9.37 -7.06
N ASP A 148 -21.48 -10.04 -5.95
CA ASP A 148 -22.75 -9.92 -5.25
C ASP A 148 -22.80 -8.62 -4.43
N LEU A 149 -21.63 -8.11 -4.03
CA LEU A 149 -21.49 -6.92 -3.19
C LEU A 149 -20.22 -6.12 -3.49
N ILE A 150 -20.34 -4.80 -3.58
CA ILE A 150 -19.23 -3.85 -3.65
C ILE A 150 -19.15 -3.10 -2.32
N MET A 151 -18.05 -3.25 -1.60
CA MET A 151 -17.77 -2.56 -0.35
C MET A 151 -16.87 -1.35 -0.59
N VAL A 152 -17.35 -0.16 -0.24
CA VAL A 152 -16.57 1.09 -0.32
C VAL A 152 -16.14 1.50 1.08
N LEU A 153 -14.82 1.62 1.28
CA LEU A 153 -14.26 2.08 2.55
C LEU A 153 -14.26 3.62 2.63
N GLY A 154 -14.60 4.13 3.82
CA GLY A 154 -14.47 5.54 4.19
C GLY A 154 -13.05 6.12 4.11
N ALA A 155 -12.95 7.43 3.91
CA ALA A 155 -11.73 8.19 3.71
C ALA A 155 -11.69 9.56 4.43
N GLY A 156 -12.65 9.81 5.34
CA GLY A 156 -12.83 11.07 6.07
C GLY A 156 -13.64 12.12 5.31
N ILE A 157 -14.43 12.89 6.05
CA ILE A 157 -15.17 14.06 5.56
C ILE A 157 -14.96 15.30 6.45
N PHE A 158 -15.13 16.49 5.88
CA PHE A 158 -15.03 17.78 6.61
C PHE A 158 -16.34 18.59 6.56
N THR A 159 -17.31 18.12 5.77
CA THR A 159 -18.62 18.72 5.56
C THR A 159 -19.62 17.56 5.37
N GLU A 160 -20.90 17.84 5.18
CA GLU A 160 -21.88 16.81 4.80
C GLU A 160 -21.68 16.22 3.39
N LYS A 161 -20.67 16.70 2.66
CA LYS A 161 -20.29 16.21 1.32
C LYS A 161 -19.02 15.38 1.39
N VAL A 162 -18.94 14.41 0.48
CA VAL A 162 -17.75 13.56 0.30
C VAL A 162 -16.53 14.40 -0.10
N THR A 163 -15.36 14.04 0.41
CA THR A 163 -14.08 14.65 0.00
C THR A 163 -13.67 14.19 -1.40
N PRO A 164 -12.75 14.89 -2.09
CA PRO A 164 -12.27 14.45 -3.40
C PRO A 164 -11.72 13.01 -3.40
N MET A 165 -11.03 12.59 -2.34
CA MET A 165 -10.54 11.21 -2.22
C MET A 165 -11.68 10.20 -2.04
N LEU A 166 -12.71 10.54 -1.27
CA LEU A 166 -13.87 9.68 -1.08
C LEU A 166 -14.73 9.59 -2.36
N ALA A 167 -14.87 10.69 -3.10
CA ALA A 167 -15.50 10.72 -4.41
C ALA A 167 -14.79 9.80 -5.42
N GLU A 168 -13.45 9.80 -5.47
CA GLU A 168 -12.70 8.87 -6.34
C GLU A 168 -13.00 7.38 -6.03
N ARG A 169 -13.16 7.04 -4.75
CA ARG A 169 -13.56 5.67 -4.34
C ARG A 169 -14.96 5.34 -4.81
N LEU A 170 -15.91 6.26 -4.63
CA LEU A 170 -17.30 6.08 -5.05
C LEU A 170 -17.43 6.01 -6.56
N ASN A 171 -16.74 6.87 -7.29
CA ASN A 171 -16.69 6.84 -8.76
C ASN A 171 -16.10 5.52 -9.26
N ARG A 172 -15.06 5.00 -8.59
CA ARG A 172 -14.52 3.69 -8.91
C ARG A 172 -15.55 2.59 -8.67
N ALA A 173 -16.26 2.62 -7.54
CA ALA A 173 -17.32 1.68 -7.24
C ALA A 173 -18.46 1.74 -8.27
N LEU A 174 -18.91 2.95 -8.64
CA LEU A 174 -19.92 3.19 -9.68
C LEU A 174 -19.50 2.59 -11.03
N SER A 175 -18.24 2.81 -11.44
CA SER A 175 -17.73 2.26 -12.70
C SER A 175 -17.78 0.72 -12.75
N VAL A 176 -17.63 0.06 -11.60
CA VAL A 176 -17.76 -1.39 -11.52
C VAL A 176 -19.24 -1.79 -11.46
N TYR A 177 -20.02 -1.12 -10.61
CA TYR A 177 -21.45 -1.36 -10.39
C TYR A 177 -22.28 -1.31 -11.67
N GLN A 178 -22.00 -0.35 -12.57
CA GLN A 178 -22.68 -0.22 -13.86
C GLN A 178 -22.56 -1.43 -14.78
N HIS A 179 -21.56 -2.29 -14.55
CA HIS A 179 -21.31 -3.51 -15.32
C HIS A 179 -21.71 -4.79 -14.55
N GLN A 180 -22.34 -4.65 -13.38
CA GLN A 180 -22.82 -5.76 -12.57
C GLN A 180 -24.26 -6.12 -12.90
N THR A 181 -24.67 -7.33 -12.56
CA THR A 181 -26.10 -7.70 -12.57
C THR A 181 -26.91 -6.87 -11.57
N ASP A 182 -28.22 -6.76 -11.80
CA ASP A 182 -29.17 -6.02 -10.93
C ASP A 182 -29.20 -6.51 -9.46
N LYS A 183 -28.63 -7.68 -9.18
CA LYS A 183 -28.55 -8.25 -7.83
C LYS A 183 -27.38 -7.70 -7.01
N CYS A 184 -26.44 -6.99 -7.64
CA CYS A 184 -25.29 -6.42 -6.95
C CYS A 184 -25.74 -5.30 -6.00
N LYS A 185 -25.25 -5.31 -4.77
CA LYS A 185 -25.45 -4.22 -3.81
C LYS A 185 -24.15 -3.46 -3.55
N ILE A 186 -24.26 -2.23 -3.06
CA ILE A 186 -23.12 -1.45 -2.58
C ILE A 186 -23.24 -1.30 -1.06
N ILE A 187 -22.22 -1.72 -0.31
CA ILE A 187 -22.09 -1.38 1.10
C ILE A 187 -21.10 -0.23 1.27
N VAL A 188 -21.55 0.86 1.89
CA VAL A 188 -20.72 2.02 2.21
C VAL A 188 -20.39 1.97 3.70
N SER A 189 -19.10 1.87 4.04
CA SER A 189 -18.62 1.58 5.40
C SER A 189 -17.68 2.65 5.92
N GLY A 190 -18.16 3.35 6.96
CA GLY A 190 -17.45 4.41 7.68
C GLY A 190 -18.38 5.11 8.65
N GLY A 191 -18.01 5.13 9.94
CA GLY A 191 -18.74 5.83 10.99
C GLY A 191 -18.56 7.35 10.96
N GLN A 192 -18.82 7.99 12.09
CA GLN A 192 -18.68 9.43 12.26
C GLN A 192 -17.47 9.72 13.16
N GLY A 193 -16.46 10.36 12.60
CA GLY A 193 -15.33 10.89 13.36
C GLY A 193 -15.73 12.09 14.24
N PRO A 194 -14.90 12.47 15.23
CA PRO A 194 -15.20 13.58 16.14
C PRO A 194 -15.40 14.92 15.42
N ASP A 195 -14.65 15.13 14.33
CA ASP A 195 -14.65 16.36 13.54
C ASP A 195 -15.58 16.30 12.32
N GLU A 196 -16.42 15.26 12.22
CA GLU A 196 -17.29 15.02 11.06
C GLU A 196 -18.75 15.38 11.39
N PRO A 197 -19.45 16.13 10.51
CA PRO A 197 -20.81 16.58 10.80
C PRO A 197 -21.85 15.44 10.71
N ILE A 198 -21.55 14.40 9.95
CA ILE A 198 -22.37 13.19 9.77
C ILE A 198 -21.44 11.98 9.63
N SER A 199 -21.98 10.76 9.64
CA SER A 199 -21.18 9.59 9.28
C SER A 199 -20.72 9.63 7.82
N GLU A 200 -19.52 9.12 7.56
CA GLU A 200 -19.01 8.97 6.20
C GLU A 200 -19.96 8.12 5.34
N ALA A 201 -20.53 7.05 5.91
CA ALA A 201 -21.51 6.20 5.24
C ALA A 201 -22.74 6.96 4.76
N LEU A 202 -23.25 7.92 5.53
CA LEU A 202 -24.39 8.75 5.11
C LEU A 202 -24.02 9.67 3.94
N ALA A 203 -22.84 10.30 4.00
CA ALA A 203 -22.34 11.13 2.91
C ALA A 203 -22.14 10.30 1.62
N MET A 204 -21.59 9.09 1.74
CA MET A 204 -21.41 8.16 0.63
C MET A 204 -22.74 7.71 0.02
N GLN A 205 -23.74 7.37 0.84
CA GLN A 205 -25.07 6.98 0.35
C GLN A 205 -25.72 8.13 -0.44
N ARG A 206 -25.73 9.35 0.12
CA ARG A 206 -26.28 10.54 -0.57
C ARG A 206 -25.61 10.77 -1.92
N TYR A 207 -24.29 10.64 -1.97
CA TYR A 207 -23.53 10.75 -3.21
C TYR A 207 -23.95 9.70 -4.25
N LEU A 208 -24.05 8.42 -3.86
CA LEU A 208 -24.44 7.34 -4.78
C LEU A 208 -25.86 7.52 -5.33
N ILE A 209 -26.81 7.94 -4.49
CA ILE A 209 -28.19 8.24 -4.90
C ILE A 209 -28.21 9.38 -5.93
N GLN A 210 -27.45 10.45 -5.68
CA GLN A 210 -27.32 11.56 -6.63
C GLN A 210 -26.75 11.11 -7.99
N HIS A 211 -25.98 10.03 -8.02
CA HIS A 211 -25.40 9.43 -9.23
C HIS A 211 -26.23 8.26 -9.78
N GLY A 212 -27.50 8.14 -9.38
CA GLY A 212 -28.46 7.21 -9.98
C GLY A 212 -28.47 5.80 -9.39
N VAL A 213 -27.77 5.53 -8.28
CA VAL A 213 -27.88 4.23 -7.61
C VAL A 213 -29.16 4.21 -6.77
N PRO A 214 -30.06 3.21 -6.96
CA PRO A 214 -31.26 3.08 -6.15
C PRO A 214 -30.92 2.92 -4.66
N GLN A 215 -31.64 3.61 -3.78
CA GLN A 215 -31.41 3.51 -2.33
C GLN A 215 -31.51 2.07 -1.80
N SER A 216 -32.39 1.25 -2.38
CA SER A 216 -32.56 -0.18 -2.06
C SER A 216 -31.32 -1.04 -2.38
N SER A 217 -30.44 -0.55 -3.25
CA SER A 217 -29.18 -1.21 -3.59
C SER A 217 -28.01 -0.78 -2.69
N ILE A 218 -28.22 0.19 -1.78
CA ILE A 218 -27.17 0.72 -0.91
C ILE A 218 -27.41 0.26 0.53
N ILE A 219 -26.40 -0.35 1.14
CA ILE A 219 -26.35 -0.74 2.54
C ILE A 219 -25.38 0.20 3.25
N MET A 220 -25.81 0.79 4.37
CA MET A 220 -24.93 1.62 5.19
C MET A 220 -24.36 0.85 6.38
N GLU A 221 -23.08 1.06 6.65
CA GLU A 221 -22.42 0.70 7.89
C GLU A 221 -21.76 1.96 8.46
N SER A 222 -22.29 2.48 9.57
CA SER A 222 -21.93 3.78 10.16
C SER A 222 -21.42 3.70 11.60
N GLN A 223 -20.98 2.52 12.06
CA GLN A 223 -20.53 2.29 13.44
C GLN A 223 -19.00 2.26 13.56
N SER A 224 -18.29 2.06 12.46
CA SER A 224 -16.85 1.89 12.44
C SER A 224 -16.06 3.18 12.69
N ALA A 225 -15.05 3.12 13.56
CA ALA A 225 -14.10 4.21 13.81
C ALA A 225 -12.77 4.04 13.07
N ASN A 226 -12.50 2.86 12.52
CA ASN A 226 -11.27 2.55 11.80
C ASN A 226 -11.46 1.43 10.79
N THR A 227 -10.50 1.25 9.89
CA THR A 227 -10.58 0.26 8.81
C THR A 227 -10.75 -1.19 9.30
N PHE A 228 -10.23 -1.56 10.47
CA PHE A 228 -10.46 -2.90 11.02
C PHE A 228 -11.94 -3.10 11.36
N GLU A 229 -12.54 -2.09 11.99
CA GLU A 229 -13.96 -2.05 12.33
C GLU A 229 -14.86 -1.98 11.09
N ASN A 230 -14.45 -1.26 10.03
CA ASN A 230 -15.17 -1.26 8.75
C ASN A 230 -15.47 -2.70 8.29
N PHE A 231 -14.44 -3.55 8.24
CA PHE A 231 -14.60 -4.96 7.86
C PHE A 231 -15.39 -5.75 8.90
N TYR A 232 -15.16 -5.52 10.20
CA TYR A 232 -15.85 -6.23 11.27
C TYR A 232 -17.37 -5.99 11.27
N TYR A 233 -17.80 -4.73 11.24
CA TYR A 233 -19.22 -4.36 11.25
C TYR A 233 -19.90 -4.67 9.92
N SER A 234 -19.22 -4.42 8.79
CA SER A 234 -19.76 -4.78 7.48
C SER A 234 -19.99 -6.27 7.34
N LYS A 235 -19.07 -7.10 7.85
CA LYS A 235 -19.22 -8.57 7.85
C LYS A 235 -20.48 -9.02 8.60
N LYS A 236 -20.81 -8.39 9.73
CA LYS A 236 -22.06 -8.70 10.46
C LYS A 236 -23.29 -8.39 9.62
N GLY A 237 -23.32 -7.21 8.98
CA GLY A 237 -24.41 -6.83 8.08
C GLY A 237 -24.56 -7.79 6.88
N ILE A 238 -23.44 -8.22 6.31
CA ILE A 238 -23.41 -9.16 5.17
C ILE A 238 -23.97 -10.54 5.56
N HIS A 239 -23.58 -11.07 6.72
CA HIS A 239 -24.08 -12.37 7.18
C HIS A 239 -25.61 -12.39 7.38
N ASN A 240 -26.21 -11.25 7.71
CA ASN A 240 -27.67 -11.16 7.84
C ASN A 240 -28.40 -11.12 6.48
N LEU A 241 -27.70 -10.78 5.40
CA LEU A 241 -28.29 -10.59 4.08
C LEU A 241 -28.05 -11.77 3.13
N TYR A 242 -26.98 -12.55 3.34
CA TYR A 242 -26.58 -13.62 2.45
C TYR A 242 -26.43 -14.94 3.23
N LEU A 243 -27.15 -15.98 2.79
CA LEU A 243 -27.07 -17.33 3.36
C LEU A 243 -25.71 -18.00 3.08
N ASN A 244 -25.08 -17.67 1.95
CA ASN A 244 -23.76 -18.14 1.54
C ASN A 244 -22.77 -16.97 1.50
N SER A 245 -21.46 -17.25 1.53
CA SER A 245 -20.43 -16.22 1.41
C SER A 245 -20.50 -15.52 0.03
N PRO A 246 -20.84 -14.23 -0.04
CA PRO A 246 -20.93 -13.52 -1.32
C PRO A 246 -19.55 -13.23 -1.92
N ASN A 247 -19.48 -13.07 -3.24
CA ASN A 247 -18.33 -12.49 -3.91
C ASN A 247 -18.29 -10.99 -3.65
N ILE A 248 -17.31 -10.55 -2.86
CA ILE A 248 -17.21 -9.16 -2.41
C ILE A 248 -16.02 -8.47 -3.08
N LEU A 249 -16.26 -7.30 -3.66
CA LEU A 249 -15.22 -6.38 -4.11
C LEU A 249 -15.06 -5.24 -3.11
N CYS A 250 -13.87 -5.07 -2.54
CA CYS A 250 -13.51 -3.93 -1.71
C CYS A 250 -12.86 -2.83 -2.56
N VAL A 251 -13.43 -1.64 -2.53
CA VAL A 251 -12.93 -0.43 -3.20
C VAL A 251 -12.36 0.52 -2.16
N THR A 252 -11.12 0.93 -2.36
CA THR A 252 -10.47 1.99 -1.55
C THR A 252 -9.42 2.72 -2.37
N SER A 253 -8.65 3.62 -1.77
CA SER A 253 -7.56 4.34 -2.45
C SER A 253 -6.43 3.39 -2.84
N GLN A 254 -5.79 3.63 -3.99
CA GLN A 254 -4.71 2.78 -4.52
C GLN A 254 -3.56 2.54 -3.53
N PHE A 255 -3.21 3.53 -2.69
CA PHE A 255 -2.18 3.38 -1.65
C PHE A 255 -2.64 2.54 -0.46
N HIS A 256 -3.95 2.30 -0.30
CA HIS A 256 -4.53 1.66 0.88
C HIS A 256 -4.90 0.19 0.65
N ILE A 257 -4.83 -0.29 -0.60
CA ILE A 257 -5.32 -1.63 -0.96
C ILE A 257 -4.58 -2.74 -0.22
N LEU A 258 -3.23 -2.69 -0.19
CA LEU A 258 -2.45 -3.73 0.47
C LEU A 258 -2.79 -3.86 1.96
N ARG A 259 -2.91 -2.72 2.67
CA ARG A 259 -3.32 -2.67 4.08
C ARG A 259 -4.78 -3.08 4.29
N GLY A 260 -5.68 -2.62 3.42
CA GLY A 260 -7.08 -3.02 3.43
C GLY A 260 -7.24 -4.54 3.30
N MET A 261 -6.53 -5.18 2.36
CA MET A 261 -6.56 -6.64 2.18
C MET A 261 -6.00 -7.39 3.39
N LYS A 262 -4.96 -6.86 4.05
CA LYS A 262 -4.44 -7.44 5.30
C LYS A 262 -5.49 -7.39 6.43
N LEU A 263 -6.21 -6.28 6.55
CA LEU A 263 -7.27 -6.12 7.55
C LEU A 263 -8.51 -6.97 7.26
N ALA A 264 -8.90 -7.10 5.99
CA ALA A 264 -9.95 -8.01 5.57
C ALA A 264 -9.61 -9.48 5.92
N HIS A 265 -8.37 -9.90 5.63
CA HIS A 265 -7.89 -11.24 5.98
C HIS A 265 -7.89 -11.46 7.50
N THR A 266 -7.50 -10.45 8.29
CA THR A 266 -7.52 -10.51 9.76
C THR A 266 -8.96 -10.68 10.28
N ASN A 267 -9.94 -10.05 9.63
CA ASN A 267 -11.36 -10.23 9.89
C ASN A 267 -11.97 -11.53 9.30
N ARG A 268 -11.14 -12.40 8.70
CA ARG A 268 -11.56 -13.62 8.00
C ARG A 268 -12.65 -13.32 6.97
N MET A 269 -12.46 -12.26 6.20
CA MET A 269 -13.36 -11.83 5.14
C MET A 269 -12.63 -12.01 3.80
N LYS A 270 -13.20 -12.83 2.92
CA LYS A 270 -12.66 -13.05 1.57
C LYS A 270 -13.18 -11.94 0.67
N VAL A 271 -12.30 -11.05 0.24
CA VAL A 271 -12.65 -9.92 -0.63
C VAL A 271 -11.59 -9.79 -1.72
N ASP A 272 -12.03 -9.43 -2.92
CA ASP A 272 -11.14 -8.91 -3.96
C ASP A 272 -10.92 -7.42 -3.69
N GLY A 273 -9.75 -6.87 -4.05
CA GLY A 273 -9.40 -5.47 -3.78
C GLY A 273 -9.13 -4.69 -5.06
N ILE A 274 -9.71 -3.48 -5.19
CA ILE A 274 -9.41 -2.56 -6.30
C ILE A 274 -9.14 -1.14 -5.82
N GLY A 275 -8.05 -0.56 -6.34
CA GLY A 275 -7.64 0.81 -6.02
C GLY A 275 -8.38 1.84 -6.88
N SER A 276 -8.76 2.95 -6.26
CA SER A 276 -9.16 4.19 -6.91
C SER A 276 -7.98 5.15 -7.02
N HIS A 277 -8.05 6.06 -7.99
CA HIS A 277 -7.09 7.15 -8.09
C HIS A 277 -7.06 7.95 -6.78
N THR A 278 -5.89 8.43 -6.39
CA THR A 278 -5.74 9.30 -5.21
C THR A 278 -5.26 10.66 -5.68
N PRO A 279 -5.97 11.75 -5.34
CA PRO A 279 -5.55 13.09 -5.69
C PRO A 279 -4.13 13.40 -5.18
N TYR A 280 -3.27 13.94 -6.05
CA TYR A 280 -1.84 14.09 -5.78
C TYR A 280 -1.48 14.96 -4.55
N HIS A 281 -2.35 15.87 -4.15
CA HIS A 281 -2.12 16.75 -3.00
C HIS A 281 -2.25 16.06 -1.64
N PHE A 282 -2.86 14.87 -1.59
CA PHE A 282 -2.93 14.03 -0.40
C PHE A 282 -2.01 12.80 -0.48
N PHE A 283 -1.51 12.49 -1.68
CA PHE A 283 -0.97 11.17 -1.98
C PHE A 283 0.38 10.89 -1.30
N ASP A 284 1.27 11.89 -1.21
CA ASP A 284 2.58 11.80 -0.57
C ASP A 284 2.51 11.34 0.89
N VAL A 285 1.83 12.11 1.74
CA VAL A 285 1.73 11.81 3.18
C VAL A 285 0.91 10.56 3.42
N ALA A 286 -0.19 10.38 2.68
CA ALA A 286 -1.03 9.20 2.82
C ALA A 286 -0.28 7.91 2.46
N LEU A 287 0.51 7.91 1.38
CA LEU A 287 1.28 6.76 0.92
C LEU A 287 2.34 6.33 1.94
N VAL A 288 3.14 7.28 2.46
CA VAL A 288 4.17 6.99 3.47
C VAL A 288 3.53 6.48 4.76
N ARG A 289 2.47 7.14 5.24
CA ARG A 289 1.75 6.72 6.45
C ARG A 289 1.17 5.30 6.30
N ASP A 290 0.56 5.00 5.16
CA ASP A 290 -0.05 3.68 4.91
C ASP A 290 1.02 2.59 4.79
N PHE A 291 2.14 2.89 4.13
CA PHE A 291 3.30 2.01 4.08
C PHE A 291 3.80 1.66 5.48
N LEU A 292 4.07 2.66 6.32
CA LEU A 292 4.53 2.44 7.70
C LEU A 292 3.51 1.64 8.52
N ALA A 293 2.21 1.94 8.35
CA ALA A 293 1.15 1.20 9.04
C ALA A 293 1.06 -0.26 8.57
N LEU A 294 1.24 -0.54 7.27
CA LEU A 294 1.32 -1.92 6.77
C LEU A 294 2.54 -2.63 7.34
N MET A 295 3.71 -2.00 7.32
CA MET A 295 4.95 -2.57 7.87
C MET A 295 4.79 -2.88 9.36
N TYR A 296 4.12 -2.02 10.13
CA TYR A 296 3.81 -2.27 11.54
C TYR A 296 2.92 -3.52 11.76
N GLN A 297 2.01 -3.84 10.84
CA GLN A 297 1.24 -5.10 10.90
C GLN A 297 2.09 -6.35 10.69
N TYR A 298 3.33 -6.19 10.18
CA TYR A 298 4.34 -7.23 10.04
C TYR A 298 5.50 -7.04 11.04
N LYS A 299 5.24 -6.42 12.21
CA LYS A 299 6.26 -6.15 13.24
C LYS A 299 7.09 -7.37 13.65
N LEU A 300 6.52 -8.58 13.67
CA LEU A 300 7.29 -9.80 13.98
C LEU A 300 8.34 -10.09 12.91
N LEU A 301 7.97 -10.00 11.62
CA LEU A 301 8.90 -10.15 10.51
C LEU A 301 10.01 -9.10 10.59
N LEU A 302 9.65 -7.84 10.86
CA LEU A 302 10.63 -6.76 11.01
C LEU A 302 11.54 -6.97 12.22
N THR A 303 11.00 -7.42 13.34
CA THR A 303 11.78 -7.68 14.57
C THR A 303 12.82 -8.78 14.31
N ILE A 304 12.41 -9.88 13.68
CA ILE A 304 13.33 -10.96 13.30
C ILE A 304 14.39 -10.43 12.34
N TYR A 305 13.99 -9.69 11.31
CA TYR A 305 14.92 -9.11 10.33
C TYR A 305 15.93 -8.16 10.98
N PHE A 306 15.48 -7.24 11.83
CA PHE A 306 16.34 -6.29 12.52
C PHE A 306 17.28 -6.97 13.51
N ALA A 307 16.83 -8.02 14.21
CA ALA A 307 17.68 -8.81 15.08
C ALA A 307 18.78 -9.54 14.28
N VAL A 308 18.43 -10.17 13.16
CA VAL A 308 19.40 -10.84 12.28
C VAL A 308 20.44 -9.84 11.76
N LEU A 309 20.01 -8.67 11.28
CA LEU A 309 20.94 -7.62 10.86
C LEU A 309 21.81 -7.11 11.99
N PHE A 310 21.27 -6.98 13.20
CA PHE A 310 22.02 -6.49 14.37
C PHE A 310 23.17 -7.44 14.70
N PHE A 311 22.88 -8.73 14.86
CA PHE A 311 23.91 -9.72 15.14
C PHE A 311 24.92 -9.82 14.00
N ALA A 312 24.45 -9.90 12.75
CA ALA A 312 25.34 -9.92 11.59
C ALA A 312 26.27 -8.70 11.56
N SER A 313 25.75 -7.49 11.78
CA SER A 313 26.56 -6.25 11.73
C SER A 313 27.60 -6.19 12.84
N LEU A 314 27.34 -6.78 14.02
CA LEU A 314 28.31 -6.84 15.11
C LEU A 314 29.39 -7.90 14.85
N PHE A 315 29.00 -9.13 14.48
CA PHE A 315 29.94 -10.24 14.31
C PHE A 315 30.95 -10.03 13.19
N ILE A 316 30.59 -9.21 12.20
CA ILE A 316 31.45 -8.87 11.06
C ILE A 316 32.66 -8.03 11.45
N LEU A 317 32.57 -7.32 12.57
CA LEU A 317 33.57 -6.36 13.02
C LEU A 317 34.50 -6.92 14.10
N PHE A 318 34.33 -8.19 14.45
CA PHE A 318 35.17 -8.97 15.35
C PHE A 318 35.85 -10.10 14.58
#